data_AF-A0A537GW27-F1
#
_entry.id   AF-A0A537GW27-F1
#
_cell.length_a   1.000
_cell.length_b   1.000
_cell.length_c   1.000
_cell.angle_alpha   90.00
_cell.angle_beta   90.00
_cell.angle_gamma   90.00
#
_symmetry.space_group_name_H-M   'P 1'
#
loop_
_entity.id
_entity.type
_entity.pdbx_description
1 polymer ?
#
loop_
_entity_poly.entity_id
_entity_poly.type
_entity_poly.pdbx_seq_one_letter_code
_entity_poly.pdbx_strand_id
1 'polypeptide(L)'
;MLAVKSVWQYYVPVGDVLRLLDVFRRMVNDSIRIGLLNDASSLRGLSFLSYNQLAHYDSPSCYKLCAISRAAGILAARKKSVRRGFPTRTPYAVRQQLVSCYGFKIENGYLRIPVSRGKRHSIALTRHTVEIISQPGVKVRSFTLTQNRLSLSIARDPPMIECASTIGVDRNLRNLTVGNDDHTRKYDLSKSVRIANTTVRIVASFTRDDARIRTAIASKFGHRRTDRVGHLLHAATKTIVALAVQRREAIVLENIEGIRSLYRKGNGQGRKYRGRMNGWSFGEAQRQIEYKARWVGLPIIRL
;
A
#
# COMPACT_ATOMS: atom_id res chain seq x y z
N MET A 1 -4.48 19.73 -2.94
CA MET A 1 -3.44 18.69 -2.69
C MET A 1 -3.91 17.44 -3.43
N LEU A 2 -3.13 16.92 -4.38
CA LEU A 2 -3.55 15.80 -5.21
C LEU A 2 -3.86 14.55 -4.36
N ALA A 3 -5.12 14.14 -4.31
CA ALA A 3 -5.55 12.94 -3.62
C ALA A 3 -5.31 11.70 -4.50
N VAL A 4 -4.75 10.64 -3.93
CA VAL A 4 -4.43 9.41 -4.66
C VAL A 4 -5.07 8.20 -3.98
N LYS A 5 -5.72 7.33 -4.75
CA LYS A 5 -6.18 6.00 -4.31
C LYS A 5 -5.91 4.95 -5.39
N SER A 6 -6.19 3.70 -5.08
CA SER A 6 -6.13 2.60 -6.05
C SER A 6 -7.51 1.95 -6.21
N VAL A 7 -7.93 1.71 -7.45
CA VAL A 7 -9.01 0.79 -7.79
C VAL A 7 -8.39 -0.46 -8.38
N TRP A 8 -8.88 -1.64 -8.00
CA TRP A 8 -8.32 -2.90 -8.48
C TRP A 8 -9.40 -3.89 -8.83
N GLN A 9 -9.04 -4.84 -9.70
CA GLN A 9 -9.88 -5.95 -10.12
C GLN A 9 -9.04 -7.19 -10.36
N TYR A 10 -9.69 -8.35 -10.39
CA TYR A 10 -9.08 -9.54 -10.97
C TYR A 10 -9.08 -9.45 -12.49
N TYR A 11 -8.13 -10.12 -13.12
CA TYR A 11 -8.09 -10.34 -14.56
C TYR A 11 -7.47 -11.70 -14.85
N VAL A 12 -7.76 -12.25 -16.03
CA VAL A 12 -7.14 -13.49 -16.50
C VAL A 12 -5.88 -13.12 -17.28
N PRO A 13 -4.68 -13.54 -16.83
CA PRO A 13 -3.45 -13.24 -17.55
C PRO A 13 -3.33 -14.11 -18.81
N VAL A 14 -2.77 -13.54 -19.88
CA VAL A 14 -2.35 -14.31 -21.07
C VAL A 14 -0.84 -14.57 -21.01
N GLY A 15 -0.36 -15.56 -21.77
CA GLY A 15 1.05 -15.99 -21.77
C GLY A 15 2.05 -14.84 -21.94
N ASP A 16 1.78 -13.93 -22.88
CA ASP A 16 2.62 -12.74 -23.12
C ASP A 16 2.71 -11.83 -21.89
N VAL A 17 1.60 -11.63 -21.18
CA VAL A 17 1.57 -10.81 -19.96
C VAL A 17 2.38 -11.49 -18.86
N LEU A 18 2.22 -12.81 -18.66
CA LEU A 18 3.00 -13.55 -17.66
C LEU A 18 4.51 -13.48 -17.93
N ARG A 19 4.91 -13.66 -19.19
CA ARG A 19 6.31 -13.49 -19.62
C ARG A 19 6.80 -12.08 -19.30
N LEU A 20 6.00 -11.05 -19.61
CA LEU A 20 6.35 -9.66 -19.33
C LEU A 20 6.50 -9.38 -17.82
N LEU A 21 5.66 -9.98 -16.96
CA LEU A 21 5.80 -9.86 -15.50
C LEU A 21 7.14 -10.44 -15.02
N ASP A 22 7.59 -11.56 -15.59
CA ASP A 22 8.88 -12.16 -15.24
C ASP A 22 10.04 -11.33 -15.77
N VAL A 23 9.98 -10.86 -17.02
CA VAL A 23 10.99 -9.96 -17.60
C VAL A 23 11.13 -8.69 -16.75
N PHE A 24 10.01 -8.06 -16.34
CA PHE A 24 10.05 -6.90 -15.46
C PHE A 24 10.71 -7.22 -14.11
N ARG A 25 10.39 -8.37 -13.49
CA ARG A 25 11.03 -8.81 -12.25
C ARG A 25 12.54 -8.97 -12.41
N ARG A 26 13.01 -9.53 -13.53
CA ARG A 26 14.45 -9.67 -13.83
C ARG A 26 15.12 -8.30 -14.00
N MET A 27 14.52 -7.39 -14.78
CA MET A 27 15.01 -6.02 -14.94
C MET A 27 15.15 -5.27 -13.60
N VAL A 28 14.17 -5.43 -12.70
CA VAL A 28 14.24 -4.84 -11.35
C VAL A 28 15.43 -5.43 -10.56
N ASN A 29 15.62 -6.74 -10.59
CA ASN A 29 16.68 -7.40 -9.84
C ASN A 29 18.09 -7.09 -10.39
N ASP A 30 18.24 -6.98 -11.71
CA ASP A 30 19.51 -6.56 -12.30
C ASP A 30 19.81 -5.10 -11.94
N SER A 31 18.82 -4.22 -11.98
CA SER A 31 18.96 -2.83 -11.52
C SER A 31 19.31 -2.77 -10.03
N ILE A 32 18.75 -3.65 -9.19
CA ILE A 32 19.14 -3.76 -7.78
C ILE A 32 20.61 -4.17 -7.66
N ARG A 33 21.06 -5.18 -8.41
CA ARG A 33 22.45 -5.65 -8.40
C ARG A 33 23.41 -4.52 -8.80
N ILE A 34 23.12 -3.81 -9.90
CA ILE A 34 23.89 -2.67 -10.38
C ILE A 34 23.94 -1.57 -9.31
N GLY A 35 22.80 -1.25 -8.69
CA GLY A 35 22.74 -0.25 -7.63
C GLY A 35 23.57 -0.60 -6.39
N LEU A 36 23.60 -1.88 -5.99
CA LEU A 36 24.43 -2.35 -4.88
C LEU A 36 25.93 -2.28 -5.21
N LEU A 37 26.32 -2.66 -6.43
CA LEU A 37 27.72 -2.62 -6.87
C LEU A 37 28.29 -1.19 -6.94
N ASN A 38 27.43 -0.19 -7.18
CA ASN A 38 27.84 1.20 -7.40
C ASN A 38 27.41 2.16 -6.26
N ASP A 39 26.94 1.65 -5.11
CA ASP A 39 26.24 2.41 -4.04
C ASP A 39 25.19 3.43 -4.56
N ALA A 40 24.55 3.13 -5.69
CA ALA A 40 23.56 3.98 -6.32
C ALA A 40 22.15 3.63 -5.81
N SER A 41 21.44 4.61 -5.27
CA SER A 41 20.05 4.44 -4.79
C SER A 41 19.09 5.51 -5.28
N SER A 42 19.56 6.50 -6.04
CA SER A 42 18.73 7.52 -6.67
C SER A 42 18.24 7.06 -8.04
N LEU A 43 17.04 7.48 -8.44
CA LEU A 43 16.49 7.17 -9.77
C LEU A 43 17.43 7.64 -10.89
N ARG A 44 17.96 8.87 -10.78
CA ARG A 44 18.86 9.44 -11.80
C ARG A 44 20.13 8.61 -11.96
N GLY A 45 20.82 8.31 -10.86
CA GLY A 45 22.08 7.54 -10.89
C GLY A 45 21.86 6.12 -11.42
N LEU A 46 20.83 5.43 -10.92
CA LEU A 46 20.48 4.09 -11.40
C LEU A 46 20.06 4.06 -12.86
N SER A 47 19.39 5.11 -13.35
CA SER A 47 19.00 5.20 -14.76
C SER A 47 20.22 5.27 -15.67
N PHE A 48 21.21 6.10 -15.33
CA PHE A 48 22.46 6.20 -16.09
C PHE A 48 23.21 4.87 -16.14
N LEU A 49 23.31 4.18 -15.00
CA LEU A 49 24.05 2.92 -14.88
C LEU A 49 23.33 1.72 -15.50
N SER A 50 22.01 1.64 -15.36
CA SER A 50 21.24 0.42 -15.66
C SER A 50 20.58 0.44 -17.04
N TYR A 51 20.20 1.61 -17.57
CA TYR A 51 19.31 1.66 -18.73
C TYR A 51 19.85 0.93 -19.96
N ASN A 52 21.12 1.17 -20.32
CA ASN A 52 21.78 0.49 -21.44
C ASN A 52 22.01 -1.00 -21.15
N GLN A 53 22.31 -1.36 -19.89
CA GLN A 53 22.46 -2.76 -19.52
C GLN A 53 21.16 -3.54 -19.68
N LEU A 54 20.00 -2.90 -19.52
CA LEU A 54 18.69 -3.52 -19.75
C LEU A 54 18.31 -3.60 -21.25
N ALA A 55 19.17 -3.20 -22.19
CA ALA A 55 18.88 -3.22 -23.62
C ALA A 55 18.53 -4.63 -24.13
N HIS A 56 19.23 -5.65 -23.62
CA HIS A 56 19.06 -7.06 -24.02
C HIS A 56 17.69 -7.67 -23.66
N TYR A 57 16.93 -7.05 -22.75
CA TYR A 57 15.58 -7.49 -22.44
C TYR A 57 14.60 -7.09 -23.55
N ASP A 58 13.95 -8.10 -24.14
CA ASP A 58 12.80 -7.93 -25.02
C ASP A 58 11.59 -7.41 -24.23
N SER A 59 11.52 -6.07 -24.12
CA SER A 59 10.45 -5.35 -23.46
C SER A 59 10.36 -3.91 -23.97
N PRO A 60 9.16 -3.30 -23.95
CA PRO A 60 9.00 -1.88 -24.20
C PRO A 60 9.91 -1.01 -23.33
N SER A 61 10.56 0.00 -23.93
CA SER A 61 11.53 0.89 -23.26
C SER A 61 10.96 1.57 -22.02
N CYS A 62 9.68 1.93 -22.04
CA CYS A 62 9.00 2.55 -20.91
C CYS A 62 9.03 1.69 -19.63
N TYR A 63 9.07 0.37 -19.76
CA TYR A 63 9.13 -0.55 -18.62
C TYR A 63 10.51 -0.66 -18.01
N LYS A 64 11.57 -0.38 -18.78
CA LYS A 64 12.96 -0.33 -18.28
C LYS A 64 13.09 0.78 -17.24
N LEU A 65 12.61 1.98 -17.56
CA LEU A 65 12.59 3.11 -16.61
C LEU A 65 11.76 2.80 -15.35
N CYS A 66 10.60 2.16 -15.50
CA CYS A 66 9.78 1.78 -14.35
C CYS A 66 10.44 0.69 -13.48
N ALA A 67 11.15 -0.26 -14.09
CA ALA A 67 11.92 -1.27 -13.36
C ALA A 67 13.07 -0.64 -12.56
N ILE A 68 13.81 0.29 -13.18
CA ILE A 68 14.87 1.07 -12.53
C ILE A 68 14.30 1.91 -11.37
N SER A 69 13.18 2.59 -11.58
CA SER A 69 12.48 3.35 -10.53
C SER A 69 12.08 2.48 -9.35
N ARG A 70 11.56 1.27 -9.63
CA ARG A 70 11.22 0.30 -8.59
C ARG A 70 12.46 -0.16 -7.81
N ALA A 71 13.57 -0.44 -8.50
CA ALA A 71 14.84 -0.82 -7.88
C ALA A 71 15.41 0.32 -6.99
N ALA A 72 15.41 1.56 -7.49
CA ALA A 72 15.82 2.74 -6.73
C ALA A 72 15.01 2.89 -5.43
N GLY A 73 13.69 2.73 -5.49
CA GLY A 73 12.84 2.76 -4.30
C GLY A 73 13.18 1.69 -3.27
N ILE A 74 13.52 0.47 -3.72
CA ILE A 74 13.94 -0.64 -2.84
C ILE A 74 15.28 -0.32 -2.18
N LEU A 75 16.25 0.17 -2.95
CA LEU A 75 17.59 0.52 -2.46
C LEU A 75 17.54 1.72 -1.49
N ALA A 76 16.76 2.75 -1.80
CA ALA A 76 16.56 3.90 -0.93
C ALA A 76 15.91 3.49 0.41
N ALA A 77 14.92 2.59 0.38
CA ALA A 77 14.31 2.03 1.58
C ALA A 77 15.34 1.25 2.43
N ARG A 78 16.20 0.44 1.80
CA ARG A 78 17.30 -0.24 2.49
C ARG A 78 18.28 0.75 3.13
N LYS A 79 18.73 1.77 2.39
CA LYS A 79 19.65 2.82 2.88
C LYS A 79 19.04 3.57 4.07
N LYS A 80 17.71 3.79 4.07
CA LYS A 80 16.98 4.35 5.22
C LYS A 80 16.97 3.41 6.43
N SER A 81 16.81 2.10 6.24
CA SER A 81 16.87 1.13 7.32
C SER A 81 18.28 1.00 7.92
N VAL A 82 19.32 0.97 7.09
CA VAL A 82 20.73 0.96 7.53
C VAL A 82 21.04 2.20 8.37
N ARG A 83 20.64 3.39 7.91
CA ARG A 83 20.80 4.64 8.67
C ARG A 83 20.12 4.64 10.04
N ARG A 84 19.11 3.80 10.23
CA ARG A 84 18.38 3.65 11.51
C ARG A 84 18.94 2.52 12.38
N GLY A 85 20.07 1.91 11.99
CA GLY A 85 20.68 0.79 12.71
C GLY A 85 19.91 -0.52 12.62
N PHE A 86 18.98 -0.67 11.66
CA PHE A 86 18.27 -1.92 11.50
C PHE A 86 19.11 -2.92 10.69
N PRO A 87 19.19 -4.20 11.09
CA PRO A 87 19.85 -5.22 10.28
C PRO A 87 19.12 -5.37 8.94
N THR A 88 19.86 -5.35 7.84
CA THR A 88 19.31 -5.48 6.48
C THR A 88 19.93 -6.65 5.73
N ARG A 89 19.14 -7.29 4.87
CA ARG A 89 19.60 -8.31 3.93
C ARG A 89 19.79 -7.69 2.54
N THR A 90 20.45 -8.42 1.65
CA THR A 90 20.50 -8.08 0.23
C THR A 90 19.07 -8.05 -0.33
N PRO A 91 18.61 -6.92 -0.89
CA PRO A 91 17.26 -6.80 -1.40
C PRO A 91 17.08 -7.63 -2.67
N TYR A 92 15.89 -8.23 -2.83
CA TYR A 92 15.53 -8.99 -4.02
C TYR A 92 14.02 -8.91 -4.27
N ALA A 93 13.62 -8.66 -5.51
CA ALA A 93 12.24 -8.64 -5.95
C ALA A 93 11.78 -10.07 -6.31
N VAL A 94 11.05 -10.69 -5.38
CA VAL A 94 10.52 -12.05 -5.54
C VAL A 94 9.24 -12.08 -6.38
N ARG A 95 8.32 -11.12 -6.17
CA ARG A 95 7.00 -11.14 -6.79
C ARG A 95 7.06 -10.70 -8.25
N GLN A 96 6.44 -11.48 -9.12
CA GLN A 96 6.16 -11.11 -10.51
C GLN A 96 5.07 -10.03 -10.53
N GLN A 97 5.46 -8.84 -10.97
CA GLN A 97 4.58 -7.70 -11.12
C GLN A 97 5.12 -6.79 -12.22
N LEU A 98 4.24 -6.03 -12.85
CA LEU A 98 4.59 -4.96 -13.77
C LEU A 98 3.96 -3.68 -13.24
N VAL A 99 4.75 -2.62 -13.12
CA VAL A 99 4.25 -1.28 -12.77
C VAL A 99 4.65 -0.35 -13.90
N SER A 100 3.71 0.46 -14.39
CA SER A 100 4.07 1.53 -15.31
C SER A 100 3.15 2.73 -15.21
N CYS A 101 3.76 3.92 -15.28
CA CYS A 101 3.08 5.21 -15.45
C CYS A 101 3.13 5.71 -16.90
N TYR A 102 3.59 4.87 -17.84
CA TYR A 102 3.79 5.23 -19.24
C TYR A 102 3.21 4.17 -20.17
N GLY A 103 3.01 4.56 -21.42
CA GLY A 103 2.73 3.62 -22.52
C GLY A 103 1.40 2.88 -22.42
N PHE A 104 0.49 3.24 -21.52
CA PHE A 104 -0.86 2.67 -21.43
C PHE A 104 -1.92 3.66 -21.90
N LYS A 105 -3.06 3.13 -22.35
CA LYS A 105 -4.26 3.91 -22.65
C LYS A 105 -5.48 3.25 -22.02
N ILE A 106 -6.47 4.06 -21.68
CA ILE A 106 -7.79 3.58 -21.26
C ILE A 106 -8.79 4.07 -22.30
N GLU A 107 -9.37 3.13 -23.03
CA GLU A 107 -10.27 3.41 -24.16
C GLU A 107 -11.39 2.35 -24.15
N ASN A 108 -12.64 2.79 -24.30
CA ASN A 108 -13.81 1.91 -24.46
C ASN A 108 -13.96 0.82 -23.37
N GLY A 109 -13.59 1.12 -22.13
CA GLY A 109 -13.65 0.14 -21.03
C GLY A 109 -12.49 -0.86 -20.99
N TYR A 110 -11.41 -0.63 -21.74
CA TYR A 110 -10.22 -1.48 -21.74
C TYR A 110 -8.96 -0.72 -21.31
N LEU A 111 -8.08 -1.39 -20.59
CA LEU A 111 -6.69 -0.98 -20.42
C LEU A 111 -5.83 -1.56 -21.55
N ARG A 112 -5.25 -0.71 -22.39
CA ARG A 112 -4.39 -1.11 -23.53
C ARG A 112 -2.92 -0.89 -23.20
N ILE A 113 -2.14 -1.96 -23.11
CA ILE A 113 -0.70 -1.93 -22.78
C ILE A 113 0.16 -2.56 -23.88
N PRO A 114 1.40 -2.09 -24.10
CA PRO A 114 2.34 -2.77 -24.97
C PRO A 114 2.86 -4.02 -24.27
N VAL A 115 2.93 -5.14 -24.99
CA VAL A 115 3.50 -6.39 -24.46
C VAL A 115 4.85 -6.71 -25.09
N SER A 116 5.03 -6.36 -26.37
CA SER A 116 6.29 -6.43 -27.10
C SER A 116 6.31 -5.34 -28.18
N ARG A 117 7.38 -5.26 -28.98
CA ARG A 117 7.48 -4.28 -30.07
C ARG A 117 6.31 -4.43 -31.04
N GLY A 118 5.54 -3.37 -31.25
CA GLY A 118 4.36 -3.35 -32.14
C GLY A 118 3.13 -4.09 -31.61
N LYS A 119 3.24 -4.91 -30.55
CA LYS A 119 2.14 -5.70 -30.01
C LYS A 119 1.54 -5.07 -28.77
N ARG A 120 0.22 -4.92 -28.75
CA ARG A 120 -0.54 -4.44 -27.59
C ARG A 120 -1.53 -5.49 -27.13
N HIS A 121 -1.79 -5.51 -25.83
CA HIS A 121 -2.81 -6.32 -25.20
C HIS A 121 -3.84 -5.43 -24.51
N SER A 122 -5.11 -5.82 -24.60
CA SER A 122 -6.24 -5.12 -24.00
C SER A 122 -6.79 -5.95 -22.84
N ILE A 123 -6.89 -5.35 -21.66
CA ILE A 123 -7.48 -5.96 -20.47
C ILE A 123 -8.84 -5.28 -20.23
N ALA A 124 -9.92 -6.06 -20.25
CA ALA A 124 -11.27 -5.55 -19.98
C ALA A 124 -11.37 -5.05 -18.53
N LEU A 125 -11.91 -3.85 -18.35
CA LEU A 125 -12.17 -3.29 -17.03
C LEU A 125 -13.57 -3.69 -16.56
N THR A 126 -13.71 -4.01 -15.28
CA THR A 126 -15.04 -4.29 -14.69
C THR A 126 -15.87 -3.02 -14.65
N ARG A 127 -17.20 -3.18 -14.62
CA ARG A 127 -18.15 -2.06 -14.44
C ARG A 127 -17.75 -1.15 -13.28
N HIS A 128 -17.42 -1.74 -12.12
CA HIS A 128 -16.97 -0.99 -10.95
C HIS A 128 -15.71 -0.15 -11.21
N THR A 129 -14.72 -0.72 -11.91
CA THR A 129 -13.49 0.01 -12.25
C THR A 129 -13.80 1.17 -13.21
N VAL A 130 -14.61 0.93 -14.24
CA VAL A 130 -15.03 1.95 -15.22
C VAL A 130 -15.78 3.08 -14.52
N GLU A 131 -16.74 2.78 -13.65
CA GLU A 131 -17.50 3.77 -12.88
C GLU A 131 -16.58 4.67 -12.04
N ILE A 132 -15.57 4.10 -11.37
CA ILE A 132 -14.64 4.87 -10.54
C ILE A 132 -13.75 5.78 -11.37
N ILE A 133 -13.17 5.27 -12.48
CA ILE A 133 -12.22 6.07 -13.28
C ILE A 133 -12.92 7.11 -14.15
N SER A 134 -14.23 6.96 -14.39
CA SER A 134 -15.05 7.91 -15.15
C SER A 134 -15.60 9.06 -14.28
N GLN A 135 -15.35 9.05 -12.97
CA GLN A 135 -15.76 10.13 -12.08
C GLN A 135 -15.12 11.46 -12.49
N PRO A 136 -15.85 12.59 -12.44
CA PRO A 136 -15.31 13.90 -12.77
C PRO A 136 -14.04 14.25 -11.97
N GLY A 137 -13.01 14.72 -12.68
CA GLY A 137 -11.72 15.10 -12.11
C GLY A 137 -10.80 13.93 -11.75
N VAL A 138 -11.21 12.68 -11.98
CA VAL A 138 -10.35 11.51 -11.77
C VAL A 138 -9.44 11.28 -12.98
N LYS A 139 -8.14 11.12 -12.74
CA LYS A 139 -7.13 10.79 -13.75
C LYS A 139 -6.40 9.52 -13.36
N VAL A 140 -6.29 8.58 -14.28
CA VAL A 140 -5.45 7.39 -14.09
C VAL A 140 -3.98 7.76 -14.32
N ARG A 141 -3.12 7.47 -13.35
CA ARG A 141 -1.70 7.87 -13.33
C ARG A 141 -0.76 6.73 -13.66
N SER A 142 -1.12 5.52 -13.26
CA SER A 142 -0.32 4.33 -13.49
C SER A 142 -1.17 3.08 -13.31
N PHE A 143 -0.64 1.95 -13.77
CA PHE A 143 -1.20 0.64 -13.50
C PHE A 143 -0.16 -0.27 -12.86
N THR A 144 -0.64 -1.28 -12.14
CA THR A 144 0.12 -2.40 -11.63
C THR A 144 -0.58 -3.69 -12.00
N LEU A 145 0.14 -4.60 -12.66
CA LEU A 145 -0.29 -5.96 -12.91
C LEU A 145 0.47 -6.91 -11.99
N THR A 146 -0.24 -7.86 -11.38
CA THR A 146 0.33 -9.09 -10.84
C THR A 146 -0.16 -10.27 -11.67
N GLN A 147 0.15 -11.50 -11.28
CA GLN A 147 -0.33 -12.69 -11.98
C GLN A 147 -1.86 -12.77 -12.12
N ASN A 148 -2.64 -12.12 -11.25
CA ASN A 148 -4.11 -12.21 -11.27
C ASN A 148 -4.84 -10.91 -10.95
N ARG A 149 -4.13 -9.81 -10.64
CA ARG A 149 -4.74 -8.54 -10.28
C ARG A 149 -4.23 -7.40 -11.15
N LEU A 150 -5.18 -6.59 -11.59
CA LEU A 150 -4.94 -5.27 -12.16
C LEU A 150 -5.29 -4.24 -11.08
N SER A 151 -4.39 -3.30 -10.83
CA SER A 151 -4.63 -2.14 -9.97
C SER A 151 -4.30 -0.86 -10.74
N LEU A 152 -5.22 0.08 -10.78
CA LEU A 152 -5.05 1.41 -11.35
C LEU A 152 -4.84 2.42 -10.22
N SER A 153 -3.73 3.15 -10.28
CA SER A 153 -3.53 4.32 -9.41
C SER A 153 -4.26 5.50 -10.03
N ILE A 154 -5.17 6.07 -9.27
CA ILE A 154 -6.00 7.19 -9.69
C ILE A 154 -5.80 8.37 -8.79
N ALA A 155 -5.79 9.55 -9.41
CA ALA A 155 -5.61 10.81 -8.74
C ALA A 155 -6.80 11.73 -9.01
N ARG A 156 -7.14 12.54 -8.02
CA ARG A 156 -8.16 13.59 -8.11
C ARG A 156 -7.67 14.80 -7.33
N ASP A 157 -7.98 16.00 -7.81
CA ASP A 157 -7.77 17.24 -7.06
C ASP A 157 -9.14 17.82 -6.69
N PRO A 158 -9.72 17.40 -5.54
CA PRO A 158 -11.01 17.90 -5.12
C PRO A 158 -10.89 19.32 -4.55
N PRO A 159 -11.92 20.17 -4.73
CA PRO A 159 -11.99 21.45 -4.02
C PRO A 159 -11.97 21.20 -2.51
N MET A 160 -11.32 22.09 -1.77
CA MET A 160 -11.30 22.01 -0.31
C MET A 160 -12.68 22.36 0.25
N ILE A 161 -13.13 21.57 1.22
CA ILE A 161 -14.35 21.86 1.98
C ILE A 161 -13.98 22.91 3.03
N GLU A 162 -14.71 24.01 3.08
CA GLU A 162 -14.65 24.96 4.19
C GLU A 162 -15.27 24.33 5.43
N CYS A 163 -14.48 24.25 6.51
CA CYS A 163 -14.90 23.69 7.77
C CYS A 163 -15.10 24.78 8.81
N ALA A 164 -16.21 24.73 9.54
CA ALA A 164 -16.53 25.68 10.60
C ALA A 164 -15.96 25.27 11.97
N SER A 165 -15.63 24.00 12.13
CA SER A 165 -15.13 23.44 13.38
C SER A 165 -14.18 22.26 13.11
N THR A 166 -13.63 21.70 14.19
CA THR A 166 -12.68 20.59 14.16
C THR A 166 -13.16 19.45 15.05
N ILE A 167 -12.83 18.21 14.64
CA ILE A 167 -12.98 17.01 15.48
C ILE A 167 -11.63 16.32 15.67
N GLY A 168 -11.33 15.95 16.91
CA GLY A 168 -10.20 15.09 17.24
C GLY A 168 -10.54 13.63 16.99
N VAL A 169 -9.59 12.89 16.41
CA VAL A 169 -9.68 11.43 16.30
C VAL A 169 -8.57 10.78 17.13
N ASP A 170 -8.96 10.32 18.32
CA ASP A 170 -8.12 9.49 19.18
C ASP A 170 -8.19 8.03 18.71
N ARG A 171 -7.02 7.46 18.42
CA ARG A 171 -6.90 6.08 17.95
C ARG A 171 -6.53 5.26 19.16
N ASN A 172 -7.42 4.38 19.61
CA ASN A 172 -7.12 3.46 20.71
C ASN A 172 -6.89 2.04 20.19
N LEU A 173 -6.39 1.17 21.08
CA LEU A 173 -6.24 -0.25 20.78
C LEU A 173 -7.57 -0.92 20.39
N ARG A 174 -8.66 -0.51 21.04
CA ARG A 174 -9.98 -1.15 20.93
C ARG A 174 -11.06 -0.28 20.31
N ASN A 175 -10.81 0.99 20.01
CA ASN A 175 -11.80 1.86 19.40
C ASN A 175 -11.12 3.02 18.65
N LEU A 176 -11.92 3.74 17.87
CA LEU A 176 -11.61 5.12 17.47
C LEU A 176 -12.58 6.02 18.24
N THR A 177 -12.07 6.95 19.02
CA THR A 177 -12.88 7.98 19.67
C THR A 177 -12.81 9.23 18.83
N VAL A 178 -13.96 9.77 18.46
CA VAL A 178 -14.08 10.98 17.64
C VAL A 178 -14.91 11.98 18.40
N GLY A 179 -14.42 13.20 18.56
CA GLY A 179 -15.20 14.22 19.24
C GLY A 179 -14.55 15.60 19.27
N ASN A 180 -15.32 16.54 19.78
CA ASN A 180 -14.98 17.92 20.10
C ASN A 180 -15.68 18.30 21.42
N ASP A 181 -15.77 19.59 21.73
CA ASP A 181 -16.42 20.09 22.93
C ASP A 181 -17.93 19.81 22.97
N ASP A 182 -18.58 19.66 21.82
CA ASP A 182 -20.03 19.47 21.71
C ASP A 182 -20.46 18.00 21.78
N HIS A 183 -19.65 17.10 21.21
CA HIS A 183 -20.04 15.71 21.04
C HIS A 183 -18.85 14.76 21.02
N THR A 184 -19.09 13.53 21.49
CA THR A 184 -18.13 12.43 21.43
C THR A 184 -18.80 11.15 20.98
N ARG A 185 -18.15 10.42 20.06
CA ARG A 185 -18.61 9.13 19.54
C ARG A 185 -17.47 8.12 19.53
N LYS A 186 -17.76 6.92 20.02
CA LYS A 186 -16.82 5.80 20.05
C LYS A 186 -17.19 4.78 18.98
N TYR A 187 -16.22 4.40 18.15
CA TYR A 187 -16.34 3.33 17.16
C TYR A 187 -15.63 2.09 17.69
N ASP A 188 -16.38 1.08 18.13
CA ASP A 188 -15.79 -0.14 18.69
C ASP A 188 -15.03 -0.95 17.64
N LEU A 189 -13.77 -1.25 17.96
CA LEU A 189 -12.84 -2.08 17.22
C LEU A 189 -12.32 -3.24 18.08
N SER A 190 -12.96 -3.57 19.20
CA SER A 190 -12.57 -4.69 20.08
C SER A 190 -12.51 -6.03 19.33
N LYS A 191 -13.34 -6.19 18.30
CA LYS A 191 -13.30 -7.33 17.38
C LYS A 191 -11.96 -7.45 16.65
N SER A 192 -11.27 -6.36 16.33
CA SER A 192 -9.94 -6.38 15.71
C SER A 192 -8.90 -7.02 16.64
N VAL A 193 -8.95 -6.70 17.93
CA VAL A 193 -8.08 -7.28 18.97
C VAL A 193 -8.40 -8.76 19.15
N ARG A 194 -9.68 -9.14 19.17
CA ARG A 194 -10.10 -10.56 19.21
C ARG A 194 -9.56 -11.34 18.02
N ILE A 195 -9.72 -10.82 16.80
CA ILE A 195 -9.19 -11.43 15.57
C ILE A 195 -7.68 -11.62 15.66
N ALA A 196 -6.95 -10.61 16.15
CA ALA A 196 -5.50 -10.70 16.31
C ALA A 196 -5.10 -11.78 17.33
N ASN A 197 -5.75 -11.81 18.50
CA ASN A 197 -5.50 -12.80 19.54
C ASN A 197 -5.82 -14.22 19.07
N THR A 198 -6.96 -14.44 18.41
CA THR A 198 -7.33 -15.74 17.82
C THR A 198 -6.31 -16.19 16.80
N THR A 199 -5.82 -15.28 15.94
CA THR A 199 -4.78 -15.59 14.96
C THR A 199 -3.49 -16.05 15.64
N VAL A 200 -3.06 -15.35 16.70
CA VAL A 200 -1.86 -15.74 17.45
C VAL A 200 -2.03 -17.12 18.10
N ARG A 201 -3.19 -17.41 18.70
CA ARG A 201 -3.49 -18.72 19.29
C ARG A 201 -3.45 -19.84 18.26
N ILE A 202 -4.10 -19.64 17.11
CA ILE A 202 -4.11 -20.60 16.00
C ILE A 202 -2.69 -20.86 15.49
N VAL A 203 -1.90 -19.80 15.25
CA VAL A 203 -0.52 -19.96 14.76
C VAL A 203 0.35 -20.68 15.81
N ALA A 204 0.14 -20.41 17.10
CA ALA A 204 0.88 -21.04 18.18
C ALA A 204 0.50 -22.52 18.41
N SER A 205 -0.72 -22.94 18.07
CA SER A 205 -1.13 -24.35 18.20
C SER A 205 -0.52 -25.26 17.13
N PHE A 206 0.10 -24.71 16.08
CA PHE A 206 0.80 -25.51 15.08
C PHE A 206 2.24 -25.78 15.53
N THR A 207 2.47 -26.99 16.05
CA THR A 207 3.74 -27.44 16.65
C THR A 207 4.61 -28.27 15.71
N ARG A 208 4.19 -28.50 14.45
CA ARG A 208 4.92 -29.33 13.49
C ARG A 208 6.36 -28.85 13.29
N ASP A 209 7.33 -29.76 13.29
CA ASP A 209 8.73 -29.46 13.02
C ASP A 209 9.03 -29.34 11.51
N ASP A 210 8.29 -28.46 10.84
CA ASP A 210 8.54 -28.09 9.44
C ASP A 210 8.37 -26.57 9.31
N ALA A 211 9.50 -25.88 9.20
CA ALA A 211 9.55 -24.43 9.11
C ALA A 211 8.84 -23.88 7.86
N ARG A 212 8.87 -24.61 6.75
CA ARG A 212 8.23 -24.22 5.49
C ARG A 212 6.72 -24.26 5.63
N ILE A 213 6.18 -25.36 6.15
CA ILE A 213 4.74 -25.51 6.39
C ILE A 213 4.26 -24.50 7.44
N ARG A 214 5.00 -24.33 8.55
CA ARG A 214 4.67 -23.33 9.57
C ARG A 214 4.62 -21.92 9.02
N THR A 215 5.57 -21.56 8.15
CA THR A 215 5.61 -20.25 7.48
C THR A 215 4.40 -20.06 6.56
N ALA A 216 4.04 -21.08 5.77
CA ALA A 216 2.87 -21.03 4.90
C ALA A 216 1.56 -20.84 5.69
N ILE A 217 1.41 -21.57 6.78
CA ILE A 217 0.25 -21.46 7.68
C ILE A 217 0.21 -20.08 8.35
N ALA A 218 1.34 -19.61 8.91
CA ALA A 218 1.43 -18.29 9.53
C ALA A 218 1.10 -17.17 8.53
N SER A 219 1.54 -17.30 7.27
CA SER A 219 1.19 -16.37 6.20
C SER A 219 -0.31 -16.40 5.89
N LYS A 220 -0.91 -17.58 5.71
CA LYS A 220 -2.35 -17.75 5.46
C LYS A 220 -3.19 -17.08 6.54
N PHE A 221 -2.92 -17.36 7.81
CA PHE A 221 -3.66 -16.78 8.92
C PHE A 221 -3.33 -15.30 9.15
N GLY A 222 -2.09 -14.88 8.86
CA GLY A 222 -1.69 -13.47 8.87
C GLY A 222 -2.43 -12.63 7.81
N HIS A 223 -2.64 -13.17 6.62
CA HIS A 223 -3.44 -12.53 5.57
C HIS A 223 -4.90 -12.42 6.02
N ARG A 224 -5.50 -13.52 6.47
CA ARG A 224 -6.88 -13.53 7.01
C ARG A 224 -7.07 -12.52 8.13
N ARG A 225 -6.09 -12.37 9.04
CA ARG A 225 -6.11 -11.36 10.11
C ARG A 225 -6.15 -9.95 9.53
N THR A 226 -5.23 -9.65 8.62
CA THR A 226 -5.09 -8.34 7.99
C THR A 226 -6.36 -7.96 7.23
N ASP A 227 -6.93 -8.87 6.44
CA ASP A 227 -8.14 -8.60 5.65
C ASP A 227 -9.35 -8.31 6.55
N ARG A 228 -9.54 -9.12 7.60
CA ARG A 228 -10.67 -8.94 8.53
C ARG A 228 -10.53 -7.67 9.38
N VAL A 229 -9.34 -7.37 9.88
CA VAL A 229 -9.08 -6.14 10.64
C VAL A 229 -9.22 -4.93 9.72
N GLY A 230 -8.68 -5.00 8.51
CA GLY A 230 -8.79 -3.98 7.49
C GLY A 230 -10.24 -3.64 7.16
N HIS A 231 -11.11 -4.64 7.00
CA HIS A 231 -12.54 -4.43 6.76
C HIS A 231 -13.22 -3.63 7.88
N LEU A 232 -12.97 -3.99 9.16
CA LEU A 232 -13.53 -3.28 10.31
C LEU A 232 -13.07 -1.83 10.36
N LEU A 233 -11.77 -1.59 10.14
CA LEU A 233 -11.22 -0.24 10.06
C LEU A 233 -11.81 0.55 8.89
N HIS A 234 -11.99 -0.09 7.73
CA HIS A 234 -12.55 0.56 6.54
C HIS A 234 -13.97 1.03 6.79
N ALA A 235 -14.80 0.24 7.47
CA ALA A 235 -16.15 0.62 7.85
C ALA A 235 -16.13 1.82 8.80
N ALA A 236 -15.40 1.74 9.92
CA ALA A 236 -15.33 2.81 10.91
C ALA A 236 -14.79 4.12 10.31
N THR A 237 -13.65 4.08 9.64
CA THR A 237 -13.03 5.29 9.06
C THR A 237 -13.82 5.86 7.88
N LYS A 238 -14.62 5.04 7.16
CA LYS A 238 -15.55 5.55 6.13
C LYS A 238 -16.67 6.35 6.79
N THR A 239 -17.26 5.83 7.86
CA THR A 239 -18.33 6.52 8.60
C THR A 239 -17.82 7.82 9.24
N ILE A 240 -16.64 7.80 9.84
CA ILE A 240 -16.01 9.00 10.44
C ILE A 240 -15.88 10.11 9.40
N VAL A 241 -15.26 9.82 8.25
CA VAL A 241 -15.06 10.84 7.20
C VAL A 241 -16.39 11.30 6.61
N ALA A 242 -17.36 10.40 6.43
CA ALA A 242 -18.68 10.77 5.91
C ALA A 242 -19.41 11.76 6.84
N LEU A 243 -19.38 11.52 8.15
CA LEU A 243 -19.99 12.43 9.14
C LEU A 243 -19.25 13.76 9.22
N ALA A 244 -17.92 13.74 9.19
CA ALA A 244 -17.10 14.96 9.19
C ALA A 244 -17.38 15.83 7.96
N VAL A 245 -17.57 15.22 6.79
CA VAL A 245 -18.01 15.94 5.57
C VAL A 245 -19.41 16.52 5.75
N GLN A 246 -20.36 15.73 6.26
CA GLN A 246 -21.74 16.18 6.47
C GLN A 246 -21.81 17.40 7.40
N ARG A 247 -20.96 17.43 8.44
CA ARG A 247 -20.92 18.48 9.45
C ARG A 247 -19.95 19.61 9.13
N ARG A 248 -19.17 19.49 8.04
CA ARG A 248 -18.09 20.42 7.69
C ARG A 248 -17.09 20.60 8.84
N GLU A 249 -16.61 19.47 9.36
CA GLU A 249 -15.64 19.39 10.45
C GLU A 249 -14.28 18.95 9.92
N ALA A 250 -13.24 19.74 10.15
CA ALA A 250 -11.87 19.34 9.83
C ALA A 250 -11.41 18.24 10.80
N ILE A 251 -10.63 17.27 10.30
CA ILE A 251 -10.16 16.15 11.11
C ILE A 251 -8.79 16.45 11.69
N VAL A 252 -8.67 16.37 13.01
CA VAL A 252 -7.42 16.50 13.75
C VAL A 252 -6.91 15.12 14.16
N LEU A 253 -5.65 14.84 13.83
CA LEU A 253 -4.97 13.58 14.17
C LEU A 253 -3.68 13.87 14.91
N GLU A 254 -3.52 13.26 16.09
CA GLU A 254 -2.25 13.27 16.83
C GLU A 254 -1.12 12.57 16.03
N ASN A 255 0.13 12.97 16.27
CA ASN A 255 1.32 12.39 15.70
C ASN A 255 1.97 11.39 16.68
N ILE A 256 1.55 10.14 16.60
CA ILE A 256 2.12 9.02 17.38
C ILE A 256 3.22 8.27 16.61
N GLU A 257 3.93 8.96 15.71
CA GLU A 257 5.09 8.39 15.07
C GLU A 257 6.12 7.94 16.13
N GLY A 258 6.63 6.72 15.97
CA GLY A 258 7.58 6.17 16.91
C GLY A 258 7.00 5.51 18.16
N ILE A 259 5.68 5.57 18.43
CA ILE A 259 5.06 4.98 19.65
C ILE A 259 5.42 3.51 19.90
N ARG A 260 5.72 2.73 18.83
CA ARG A 260 6.18 1.34 18.95
C ARG A 260 7.55 1.19 19.61
N SER A 261 8.34 2.25 19.71
CA SER A 261 9.62 2.25 20.44
C SER A 261 9.43 1.98 21.93
N LEU A 262 8.28 2.37 22.48
CA LEU A 262 7.90 2.16 23.88
C LEU A 262 7.60 0.69 24.20
N TYR A 263 7.46 -0.18 23.18
CA TYR A 263 7.04 -1.59 23.33
C TYR A 263 8.09 -2.58 22.80
N ARG A 264 9.37 -2.37 23.17
CA ARG A 264 10.54 -3.16 22.73
C ARG A 264 10.97 -4.22 23.75
N LYS A 265 11.77 -5.21 23.34
CA LYS A 265 12.37 -6.17 24.28
C LYS A 265 13.34 -5.41 25.19
N GLY A 266 13.36 -5.72 26.50
CA GLY A 266 14.28 -5.11 27.47
C GLY A 266 13.74 -3.93 28.27
N ASN A 267 12.50 -3.49 28.01
CA ASN A 267 11.86 -2.36 28.70
C ASN A 267 11.02 -2.76 29.94
N GLY A 268 11.26 -3.94 30.53
CA GLY A 268 10.46 -4.48 31.64
C GLY A 268 9.05 -4.99 31.28
N GLN A 269 8.57 -4.80 30.05
CA GLN A 269 7.22 -5.23 29.68
C GLN A 269 7.14 -6.69 29.21
N GLY A 270 6.14 -7.41 29.72
CA GLY A 270 5.86 -8.80 29.37
C GLY A 270 5.61 -9.03 27.86
N ARG A 271 6.00 -10.21 27.37
CA ARG A 271 5.87 -10.61 25.94
C ARG A 271 4.44 -10.45 25.41
N LYS A 272 3.42 -10.81 26.20
CA LYS A 272 2.00 -10.71 25.84
C LYS A 272 1.57 -9.25 25.62
N TYR A 273 1.94 -8.35 26.54
CA TYR A 273 1.63 -6.93 26.45
C TYR A 273 2.27 -6.28 25.22
N ARG A 274 3.58 -6.51 25.02
CA ARG A 274 4.29 -6.00 23.84
C ARG A 274 3.68 -6.51 22.54
N GLY A 275 3.33 -7.80 22.46
CA GLY A 275 2.67 -8.37 21.29
C GLY A 275 1.34 -7.70 20.97
N ARG A 276 0.54 -7.39 21.99
CA ARG A 276 -0.74 -6.67 21.85
C ARG A 276 -0.54 -5.25 21.35
N MET A 277 0.37 -4.48 21.95
CA MET A 277 0.61 -3.09 21.56
C MET A 277 1.24 -2.98 20.16
N ASN A 278 2.14 -3.90 19.79
CA ASN A 278 2.69 -3.95 18.43
C ASN A 278 1.68 -4.45 17.38
N GLY A 279 0.60 -5.11 17.80
CA GLY A 279 -0.52 -5.53 16.94
C GLY A 279 -1.57 -4.42 16.69
N TRP A 280 -1.47 -3.29 17.39
CA TRP A 280 -2.38 -2.17 17.27
C TRP A 280 -2.27 -1.49 15.87
N SER A 281 -3.42 -1.27 15.24
CA SER A 281 -3.56 -0.84 13.85
C SER A 281 -3.75 0.68 13.68
N PHE A 282 -3.20 1.50 14.57
CA PHE A 282 -3.35 2.97 14.51
C PHE A 282 -2.88 3.59 13.20
N GLY A 283 -1.74 3.14 12.67
CA GLY A 283 -1.18 3.69 11.42
C GLY A 283 -2.07 3.38 10.22
N GLU A 284 -2.77 2.24 10.23
CA GLU A 284 -3.72 1.89 9.18
C GLU A 284 -5.00 2.72 9.30
N ALA A 285 -5.51 2.96 10.52
CA ALA A 285 -6.63 3.87 10.75
C ALA A 285 -6.32 5.28 10.26
N GLN A 286 -5.15 5.82 10.63
CA GLN A 286 -4.66 7.11 10.15
C GLN A 286 -4.59 7.16 8.62
N ARG A 287 -3.91 6.19 8.00
CA ARG A 287 -3.77 6.10 6.55
C ARG A 287 -5.13 6.11 5.86
N GLN A 288 -6.10 5.35 6.39
CA GLN A 288 -7.45 5.26 5.83
C GLN A 288 -8.24 6.54 5.95
N ILE A 289 -8.22 7.19 7.12
CA ILE A 289 -8.85 8.50 7.30
C ILE A 289 -8.23 9.49 6.31
N GLU A 290 -6.90 9.51 6.24
CA GLU A 290 -6.18 10.49 5.41
C GLU A 290 -6.50 10.39 3.92
N TYR A 291 -6.40 9.20 3.32
CA TYR A 291 -6.67 9.11 1.89
C TYR A 291 -8.16 9.34 1.60
N LYS A 292 -9.07 8.97 2.51
CA LYS A 292 -10.52 9.19 2.32
C LYS A 292 -10.88 10.67 2.40
N ALA A 293 -10.41 11.36 3.44
CA ALA A 293 -10.62 12.79 3.64
C ALA A 293 -10.00 13.60 2.49
N ARG A 294 -8.74 13.31 2.10
CA ARG A 294 -8.13 13.94 0.92
C ARG A 294 -8.94 13.69 -0.36
N TRP A 295 -9.49 12.50 -0.56
CA TRP A 295 -10.27 12.16 -1.77
C TRP A 295 -11.55 13.00 -1.94
N VAL A 296 -12.10 13.50 -0.82
CA VAL A 296 -13.30 14.33 -0.78
C VAL A 296 -13.01 15.81 -0.53
N GLY A 297 -11.74 16.20 -0.34
CA GLY A 297 -11.36 17.59 -0.08
C GLY A 297 -11.50 18.02 1.38
N LEU A 298 -11.66 17.09 2.32
CA LEU A 298 -11.78 17.41 3.74
C LEU A 298 -10.39 17.74 4.34
N PRO A 299 -10.24 18.91 5.01
CA PRO A 299 -9.00 19.28 5.69
C PRO A 299 -8.57 18.28 6.77
N ILE A 300 -7.26 18.08 6.89
CA ILE A 300 -6.65 17.26 7.92
C ILE A 300 -5.55 18.06 8.60
N ILE A 301 -5.60 18.13 9.92
CA ILE A 301 -4.61 18.79 10.75
C ILE A 301 -3.85 17.71 11.52
N ARG A 302 -2.52 17.81 11.57
CA ARG A 302 -1.68 16.94 12.39
C ARG A 302 -1.15 17.73 13.58
N LEU A 303 -1.30 17.18 14.78
CA LEU A 303 -0.75 17.73 16.03
C LEU A 303 0.38 16.85 16.54
#